data_AF-A0A1V4QMY4-F1
#
_entry.id   AF-A0A1V4QMY4-F1
#
_cell.length_a   1.000
_cell.length_b   1.000
_cell.length_c   1.000
_cell.angle_alpha   90.00
_cell.angle_beta   90.00
_cell.angle_gamma   90.00
#
_symmetry.space_group_name_H-M   'P 1'
#
loop_
_entity.id
_entity.type
_entity.pdbx_description
1 polymer ?
#
loop_
_entity_poly.entity_id
_entity_poly.type
_entity_poly.pdbx_seq_one_letter_code
_entity_poly.pdbx_strand_id
1 'polypeptide(L)'
;MSPKAKIGGTYQVKPFRVEFTDNKLTGNAGLVHLGRFAKKLGLKNILKRHISISRGENATYDVPTIIIMLMMGSLSGVKHLSHMVLLKGDTVIRKLFGWDLFPQPQYEFFC
;
A
#
# COMPACT_ATOMS: atom_id res chain seq x y z
N MET A 1 -29.23 30.79 10.56
CA MET A 1 -28.10 31.40 9.83
C MET A 1 -26.82 30.78 10.38
N SER A 2 -26.23 29.80 9.69
CA SER A 2 -25.04 29.06 10.15
C SER A 2 -23.81 29.54 9.39
N PRO A 3 -22.69 29.87 10.05
CA PRO A 3 -21.53 30.45 9.37
C PRO A 3 -20.83 29.39 8.51
N LYS A 4 -20.69 29.66 7.21
CA LYS A 4 -19.89 28.84 6.29
C LYS A 4 -18.41 29.03 6.61
N ALA A 5 -17.71 27.93 6.92
CA ALA A 5 -16.26 27.91 7.06
C ALA A 5 -15.58 28.29 5.74
N LYS A 6 -14.77 29.36 5.76
CA LYS A 6 -13.92 29.74 4.64
C LYS A 6 -12.74 28.76 4.57
N ILE A 7 -12.70 27.93 3.54
CA ILE A 7 -11.55 27.06 3.24
C ILE A 7 -10.61 27.86 2.34
N GLY A 8 -9.72 28.64 2.96
CA GLY A 8 -8.72 29.46 2.27
C GLY A 8 -7.47 29.57 3.12
N GLY A 9 -6.60 28.56 3.05
CA GLY A 9 -5.28 28.56 3.66
C GLY A 9 -4.28 27.98 2.68
N THR A 10 -3.23 28.74 2.36
CA THR A 10 -2.07 28.28 1.61
C THR A 10 -1.21 27.42 2.54
N TYR A 11 -1.28 26.09 2.40
CA TYR A 11 -0.40 25.19 3.14
C TYR A 11 1.00 25.22 2.52
N GLN A 12 1.92 26.00 3.10
CA GLN A 12 3.34 25.97 2.75
C GLN A 12 3.94 24.66 3.25
N VAL A 13 4.06 23.67 2.37
CA VAL A 13 4.78 22.42 2.67
C VAL A 13 6.27 22.76 2.69
N LYS A 14 6.93 22.63 3.86
CA LYS A 14 8.38 22.81 3.95
C LYS A 14 9.07 21.78 3.04
N PRO A 15 10.07 22.17 2.23
CA PRO A 15 10.83 21.21 1.44
C PRO A 15 11.53 20.24 2.40
N PHE A 16 11.32 18.94 2.19
CA PHE A 16 11.98 17.89 2.94
C PHE A 16 12.88 17.10 2.00
N ARG A 17 14.11 16.83 2.44
CA ARG A 17 15.06 15.99 1.70
C ARG A 17 14.97 14.58 2.23
N VAL A 18 14.69 13.64 1.33
CA VAL A 18 14.76 12.21 1.63
C VAL A 18 16.16 11.75 1.26
N GLU A 19 16.92 11.29 2.25
CA GLU A 19 18.22 10.65 2.03
C GLU A 19 18.10 9.17 2.35
N PHE A 20 18.48 8.33 1.38
CA PHE A 20 18.61 6.90 1.59
C PHE A 20 20.08 6.61 1.89
N THR A 21 20.36 6.10 3.08
CA THR A 21 21.73 5.76 3.52
C THR A 21 22.18 4.37 3.06
N ASP A 22 21.33 3.67 2.30
CA ASP A 22 21.54 2.28 1.92
C ASP A 22 21.78 2.16 0.40
N ASN A 23 22.77 1.34 0.03
CA ASN A 23 23.29 1.25 -1.35
C ASN A 23 22.54 0.22 -2.19
N LYS A 24 21.61 -0.55 -1.60
CA LYS A 24 20.81 -1.60 -2.25
C LYS A 24 19.32 -1.24 -2.28
N LEU A 25 19.00 -0.11 -2.90
CA LEU A 25 17.61 0.30 -3.11
C LEU A 25 16.99 -0.51 -4.26
N THR A 26 15.85 -1.15 -4.00
CA THR A 26 15.03 -1.72 -5.08
C THR A 26 14.39 -0.57 -5.86
N GLY A 27 14.03 -0.78 -7.14
CA GLY A 27 13.26 0.20 -7.92
C GLY A 27 11.92 0.60 -7.28
N ASN A 28 11.49 -0.16 -6.26
CA ASN A 28 10.28 0.06 -5.46
C ASN A 28 10.53 0.83 -4.15
N ALA A 29 11.75 1.31 -3.89
CA ALA A 29 12.10 1.96 -2.61
C ALA A 29 11.21 3.20 -2.31
N GLY A 30 10.73 3.91 -3.34
CA GLY A 30 9.78 5.00 -3.19
C GLY A 30 8.45 4.58 -2.57
N LEU A 31 8.00 3.34 -2.81
CA LEU A 31 6.76 2.80 -2.24
C LEU A 31 6.84 2.56 -0.74
N VAL A 32 8.05 2.46 -0.17
CA VAL A 32 8.23 2.34 1.28
C VAL A 32 7.69 3.58 2.00
N HIS A 33 7.87 4.76 1.43
CA HIS A 33 7.37 6.01 2.03
C HIS A 33 5.85 6.08 1.99
N LEU A 34 5.27 5.70 0.86
CA LEU A 34 3.82 5.57 0.70
C LEU A 34 3.24 4.54 1.67
N GLY A 35 3.90 3.39 1.87
CA GLY A 35 3.47 2.39 2.84
C GLY A 35 3.60 2.85 4.30
N ARG A 36 4.65 3.59 4.64
CA ARG A 36 4.79 4.24 5.96
C ARG A 36 3.70 5.29 6.18
N PHE A 37 3.38 6.06 5.16
CA PHE A 37 2.27 7.01 5.20
C PHE A 37 0.93 6.31 5.42
N ALA A 38 0.62 5.27 4.64
CA ALA A 38 -0.60 4.47 4.79
C ALA A 38 -0.70 3.81 6.17
N LYS A 39 0.43 3.33 6.72
CA LYS A 39 0.50 2.79 8.08
C LYS A 39 0.21 3.87 9.13
N LYS A 40 0.81 5.06 9.01
CA LYS A 40 0.60 6.19 9.93
C LYS A 40 -0.81 6.75 9.85
N LEU A 41 -1.42 6.74 8.67
CA LEU A 41 -2.82 7.10 8.46
C LEU A 41 -3.79 6.11 9.13
N GLY A 42 -3.33 4.89 9.46
CA GLY A 42 -4.20 3.83 9.96
C GLY A 42 -5.15 3.30 8.89
N LEU A 43 -4.75 3.37 7.60
CA LEU A 43 -5.61 3.07 6.46
C LEU A 43 -6.27 1.70 6.55
N LYS A 44 -5.53 0.68 7.02
CA LYS A 44 -6.08 -0.67 7.25
C LYS A 44 -7.24 -0.67 8.23
N ASN A 45 -7.15 0.10 9.32
CA ASN A 45 -8.20 0.18 10.33
C ASN A 45 -9.42 0.94 9.82
N ILE A 46 -9.20 1.98 8.99
CA ILE A 46 -10.28 2.71 8.32
C ILE A 46 -11.04 1.75 7.41
N LEU A 47 -10.34 1.01 6.55
CA LEU A 47 -10.94 0.04 5.64
C LEU A 47 -11.72 -1.06 6.40
N LYS A 48 -11.17 -1.57 7.51
CA LYS A 48 -11.88 -2.55 8.36
C LYS A 48 -13.19 -2.03 8.93
N ARG A 49 -13.29 -0.74 9.25
CA ARG A 49 -14.50 -0.14 9.83
C ARG A 49 -15.61 0.09 8.80
N HIS A 50 -15.24 0.35 7.55
CA HIS A 50 -16.19 0.73 6.50
C HIS A 50 -16.51 -0.39 5.52
N ILE A 51 -15.73 -1.48 5.50
CA ILE A 51 -15.91 -2.57 4.55
C ILE A 51 -16.24 -3.86 5.29
N SER A 52 -17.52 -4.24 5.25
CA SER A 52 -18.04 -5.50 5.79
C SER A 52 -18.22 -6.52 4.67
N ILE A 53 -17.13 -6.94 4.03
CA ILE A 53 -17.15 -8.05 3.06
C ILE A 53 -16.88 -9.33 3.84
N SER A 54 -17.90 -10.18 3.95
CA SER A 54 -17.78 -11.52 4.57
C SER A 54 -16.92 -12.42 3.69
N ARG A 55 -16.00 -13.14 4.32
CA ARG A 55 -15.06 -14.05 3.65
C ARG A 55 -15.39 -15.48 4.03
N GLY A 56 -15.20 -16.40 3.08
CA GLY A 56 -15.28 -17.82 3.38
C GLY A 56 -14.23 -18.22 4.43
N GLU A 57 -14.56 -19.21 5.25
CA GLU A 57 -13.76 -19.65 6.41
C GLU A 57 -12.31 -20.04 6.05
N ASN A 58 -12.05 -20.40 4.79
CA ASN A 58 -10.74 -20.80 4.28
C ASN A 58 -9.84 -19.63 3.85
N ALA A 59 -10.29 -18.38 4.01
CA ALA A 59 -9.53 -17.20 3.61
C ALA A 59 -8.46 -16.82 4.66
N THR A 60 -7.18 -17.07 4.36
CA THR A 60 -6.04 -16.72 5.23
C THR A 60 -5.61 -15.25 5.18
N TYR A 61 -6.21 -14.45 4.30
CA TYR A 61 -5.89 -13.05 4.09
C TYR A 61 -7.01 -12.15 4.61
N ASP A 62 -6.79 -10.84 4.67
CA ASP A 62 -7.80 -9.84 5.07
C ASP A 62 -8.20 -8.95 3.87
N VAL A 63 -9.47 -8.58 3.73
CA VAL A 63 -9.98 -7.80 2.57
C VAL A 63 -9.29 -6.43 2.46
N PRO A 64 -9.20 -5.63 3.54
CA PRO A 64 -8.36 -4.44 3.61
C PRO A 64 -6.94 -4.61 3.08
N THR A 65 -6.32 -5.76 3.31
CA THR A 65 -4.95 -6.04 2.83
C THR A 65 -4.91 -6.12 1.31
N ILE A 66 -5.92 -6.73 0.67
CA ILE A 66 -6.04 -6.81 -0.80
C ILE A 66 -6.23 -5.41 -1.40
N ILE A 67 -7.09 -4.60 -0.78
CA ILE A 67 -7.38 -3.24 -1.25
C ILE A 67 -6.12 -2.38 -1.16
N ILE A 68 -5.38 -2.46 -0.05
CA ILE A 68 -4.09 -1.78 0.09
C ILE A 68 -3.09 -2.26 -0.96
N MET A 69 -3.02 -3.56 -1.20
CA MET A 69 -2.15 -4.13 -2.23
C MET A 69 -2.50 -3.55 -3.62
N LEU A 70 -3.78 -3.49 -3.98
CA LEU A 70 -4.25 -2.93 -5.25
C LEU A 70 -3.92 -1.44 -5.39
N MET A 71 -4.14 -0.66 -4.34
CA MET A 71 -3.77 0.76 -4.32
C MET A 71 -2.26 0.95 -4.52
N MET A 72 -1.43 0.16 -3.85
CA MET A 72 0.03 0.21 -4.00
C MET A 72 0.47 -0.18 -5.41
N GLY A 73 -0.14 -1.19 -6.01
CA GLY A 73 0.15 -1.60 -7.39
C GLY A 73 -0.27 -0.56 -8.43
N SER A 74 -1.44 0.05 -8.26
CA SER A 74 -1.87 1.15 -9.12
C SER A 74 -0.90 2.34 -9.04
N LEU A 75 -0.47 2.71 -7.83
CA LEU A 75 0.47 3.82 -7.61
C LEU A 75 1.89 3.52 -8.09
N SER A 76 2.28 2.26 -8.15
CA SER A 76 3.54 1.84 -8.76
C SER A 76 3.48 1.69 -10.29
N GLY A 77 2.35 2.05 -10.92
CA GLY A 77 2.19 2.00 -12.38
C GLY A 77 1.95 0.59 -12.94
N VAL A 78 1.47 -0.35 -12.13
CA VAL A 78 1.11 -1.69 -12.63
C VAL A 78 -0.09 -1.59 -13.58
N LYS A 79 0.10 -2.08 -14.81
CA LYS A 79 -0.95 -2.12 -15.86
C LYS A 79 -1.80 -3.40 -15.82
N HIS A 80 -1.25 -4.49 -15.29
CA HIS A 80 -1.89 -5.81 -15.23
C HIS A 80 -1.82 -6.41 -13.83
N LEU A 81 -2.90 -7.05 -13.38
CA LEU A 81 -2.98 -7.68 -12.06
C LEU A 81 -1.86 -8.73 -11.85
N SER A 82 -1.39 -9.38 -12.92
CA SER A 82 -0.26 -10.31 -12.89
C SER A 82 1.05 -9.67 -12.40
N HIS A 83 1.30 -8.39 -12.71
CA HIS A 83 2.50 -7.69 -12.26
C HIS A 83 2.45 -7.37 -10.76
N MET A 84 1.31 -7.52 -10.10
CA MET A 84 1.23 -7.40 -8.64
C MET A 84 2.04 -8.49 -7.92
N VAL A 85 2.34 -9.60 -8.60
CA VAL A 85 3.25 -10.64 -8.08
C VAL A 85 4.66 -10.09 -7.88
N LEU A 86 5.11 -9.14 -8.71
CA LEU A 86 6.43 -8.50 -8.58
C LEU A 86 6.52 -7.63 -7.31
N LEU A 87 5.47 -6.85 -7.02
CA LEU A 87 5.38 -6.07 -5.78
C LEU A 87 5.37 -6.94 -4.53
N LYS A 88 4.73 -8.10 -4.63
CA LYS A 88 4.66 -9.07 -3.54
C LYS A 88 6.01 -9.77 -3.32
N GLY A 89 6.78 -9.99 -4.38
CA GLY A 89 8.12 -10.53 -4.32
C GLY A 89 9.12 -9.62 -3.60
N ASP A 90 8.82 -8.32 -3.51
CA ASP A 90 9.64 -7.37 -2.77
C ASP A 90 9.55 -7.62 -1.25
N THR A 91 10.65 -8.09 -0.67
CA THR A 91 10.73 -8.45 0.75
C THR A 91 10.50 -7.27 1.69
N VAL A 92 10.81 -6.03 1.27
CA VAL A 92 10.64 -4.83 2.08
C VAL A 92 9.16 -4.45 2.14
N ILE A 93 8.50 -4.43 0.99
CA ILE A 93 7.06 -4.14 0.90
C ILE A 93 6.26 -5.22 1.61
N ARG A 94 6.62 -6.49 1.43
CA ARG A 94 5.99 -7.62 2.11
C ARG A 94 6.03 -7.48 3.64
N LYS A 95 7.21 -7.16 4.21
CA LYS A 95 7.37 -6.91 5.64
C LYS A 95 6.63 -5.66 6.12
N LEU A 96 6.62 -4.59 5.31
CA LEU A 96 5.99 -3.32 5.68
C LEU A 96 4.48 -3.44 5.87
N PHE A 97 3.82 -4.25 5.02
CA PHE A 97 2.37 -4.42 5.04
C PHE A 97 1.89 -5.76 5.64
N GLY A 98 2.81 -6.64 6.03
CA GLY A 98 2.48 -7.97 6.59
C GLY A 98 1.80 -8.87 5.57
N TRP A 99 2.28 -8.89 4.33
CA TRP A 99 1.74 -9.70 3.24
C TRP A 99 2.21 -11.17 3.25
N ASP A 100 2.71 -11.64 4.39
CA ASP A 100 3.28 -12.98 4.53
C ASP A 100 2.27 -14.10 4.31
N LEU A 101 1.01 -13.84 4.61
CA LEU A 101 -0.11 -14.78 4.52
C LEU A 101 -0.78 -14.82 3.14
N PHE A 102 -0.41 -13.90 2.24
CA PHE A 102 -1.01 -13.87 0.91
C PHE A 102 -0.44 -15.03 0.06
N PRO A 103 -1.28 -15.83 -0.63
CA PRO A 103 -0.83 -17.03 -1.35
C PRO A 103 0.23 -16.67 -2.39
N GLN A 104 1.41 -17.31 -2.31
CA GLN A 104 2.42 -17.20 -3.36
C GLN A 104 1.93 -18.00 -4.56
N PRO A 105 1.88 -17.42 -5.76
CA PRO A 105 1.87 -18.25 -6.95
C PRO A 105 3.09 -19.16 -6.85
N GLN A 106 2.86 -20.47 -6.87
CA GLN A 106 3.93 -21.43 -7.12
C GLN A 106 4.53 -21.04 -8.48
N TYR A 107 5.82 -20.77 -8.50
CA TYR A 107 6.53 -20.24 -9.66
C TYR A 107 6.27 -21.10 -10.90
N GLU A 108 5.56 -20.57 -11.90
CA GLU A 108 5.70 -20.98 -13.30
C GLU A 108 5.55 -19.75 -14.20
N PHE A 109 6.66 -19.42 -14.86
CA PHE A 109 6.79 -18.71 -16.14
C PHE A 109 5.85 -17.55 -16.45
N PHE A 110 6.37 -16.33 -16.37
CA PHE A 110 6.12 -15.33 -17.42
C PHE A 110 7.49 -14.81 -17.88
N CYS A 111 7.99 -15.43 -18.95
CA CYS A 111 8.97 -14.82 -19.86
C CYS A 111 8.35 -13.61 -20.55
#